data_AF-A0A6G0QH31-F1
#
_entry.id   AF-A0A6G0QH31-F1
#
_cell.length_a   1.000
_cell.length_b   1.000
_cell.length_c   1.000
_cell.angle_alpha   90.00
_cell.angle_beta   90.00
_cell.angle_gamma   90.00
#
_symmetry.space_group_name_H-M   'P 1'
#
loop_
_entity.id
_entity.type
_entity.pdbx_description
1 polymer ?
#
loop_
_entity_poly.entity_id
_entity_poly.type
_entity_poly.pdbx_seq_one_letter_code
_entity_poly.pdbx_strand_id
1 'polypeptide(L)'
;MAMDATECGSCLTTPRPCIFLHGLGNSNEEPTLQDTPKLTKRKFGDIHGHAPCCSEIKYAVINTNDAGWRNDTLQQKFCDFSLQMSPTSDVAAGIIDNTIVVTHSMGGLAMAGALAEGKCKFSKTTSWVALSAPMTGSMASDYLMDICDDEDATLARDLLELVGQCPMPKARQSTIYENGQYSTPSIDAAYVAAQEAYRGDVQ
;
A
#
# COMPACT_ATOMS: atom_id res chain seq x y z
N MET A 1 31.89 -0.35 -3.32
CA MET A 1 31.99 -1.75 -2.86
C MET A 1 30.63 -2.36 -3.10
N ALA A 2 30.52 -3.33 -4.02
CA ALA A 2 29.30 -4.13 -4.11
C ALA A 2 29.31 -5.04 -2.88
N MET A 3 28.25 -4.99 -2.06
CA MET A 3 28.07 -6.05 -1.06
C MET A 3 27.82 -7.34 -1.83
N ASP A 4 28.57 -8.39 -1.54
CA ASP A 4 28.21 -9.72 -2.04
C ASP A 4 26.76 -10.00 -1.63
N ALA A 5 25.93 -10.35 -2.62
CA ALA A 5 24.55 -10.70 -2.35
C ALA A 5 24.55 -12.01 -1.54
N THR A 6 24.20 -11.93 -0.26
CA THR A 6 23.83 -13.13 0.49
C THR A 6 22.54 -13.64 -0.12
N GLU A 7 22.63 -14.70 -0.94
CA GLU A 7 21.44 -15.33 -1.50
C GLU A 7 20.69 -16.06 -0.39
N CYS A 8 19.50 -15.56 -0.03
CA CYS A 8 18.49 -16.38 0.65
C CYS A 8 17.92 -17.37 -0.37
N GLY A 9 18.66 -18.45 -0.66
CA GLY A 9 18.29 -19.41 -1.71
C GLY A 9 17.07 -20.29 -1.40
N SER A 10 16.64 -20.34 -0.12
CA SER A 10 15.47 -21.11 0.30
C SER A 10 14.67 -20.36 1.38
N CYS A 11 13.36 -20.59 1.40
CA CYS A 11 12.53 -20.13 2.50
C CYS A 11 12.80 -20.99 3.75
N LEU A 12 12.89 -20.33 4.92
CA LEU A 12 13.06 -21.02 6.21
C LEU A 12 11.77 -21.65 6.72
N THR A 13 10.64 -21.32 6.10
CA THR A 13 9.31 -21.83 6.44
C THR A 13 8.65 -22.42 5.20
N THR A 14 7.50 -23.07 5.38
CA THR A 14 6.67 -23.52 4.26
C THR A 14 6.29 -22.31 3.39
N PRO A 15 6.60 -22.32 2.08
CA PRO A 15 6.19 -21.26 1.16
C PRO A 15 4.67 -21.08 1.15
N ARG A 16 4.21 -19.83 1.03
CA ARG A 16 2.80 -19.44 1.09
C ARG A 16 2.41 -18.60 -0.13
N PRO A 17 1.13 -18.55 -0.52
CA PRO A 17 0.65 -17.58 -1.49
C PRO A 17 1.00 -16.15 -1.06
N CYS A 18 1.51 -15.36 -2.00
CA CYS A 18 1.91 -13.97 -1.78
C CYS A 18 1.06 -13.02 -2.62
N ILE A 19 0.54 -11.97 -1.98
CA ILE A 19 -0.12 -10.86 -2.66
C ILE A 19 0.70 -9.59 -2.56
N PHE A 20 0.85 -8.91 -3.70
CA PHE A 20 1.54 -7.64 -3.81
C PHE A 20 0.54 -6.51 -4.04
N LEU A 21 0.48 -5.59 -3.07
CA LEU A 21 -0.45 -4.46 -3.00
C LEU A 21 0.32 -3.14 -3.12
N HIS A 22 0.16 -2.48 -4.26
CA HIS A 22 0.95 -1.29 -4.59
C HIS A 22 0.41 -0.02 -3.90
N GLY A 23 1.26 1.01 -3.83
CA GLY A 23 0.88 2.33 -3.31
C GLY A 23 0.35 3.30 -4.38
N LEU A 24 0.55 4.59 -4.14
CA LEU A 24 0.12 5.74 -4.96
C LEU A 24 0.37 5.57 -6.45
N GLY A 25 -0.44 6.18 -7.32
CA GLY A 25 0.00 6.47 -8.69
C GLY A 25 -0.49 5.50 -9.76
N ASN A 26 -1.43 4.60 -9.45
CA ASN A 26 -2.00 3.67 -10.41
C ASN A 26 -3.44 4.06 -10.76
N SER A 27 -3.75 4.23 -12.04
CA SER A 27 -5.11 4.53 -12.54
C SER A 27 -5.85 3.29 -13.04
N ASN A 28 -5.15 2.16 -13.16
CA ASN A 28 -5.73 0.91 -13.64
C ASN A 28 -6.50 0.22 -12.51
N GLU A 29 -7.47 -0.59 -12.88
CA GLU A 29 -8.25 -1.41 -11.96
C GLU A 29 -8.57 -2.72 -12.66
N GLU A 30 -8.29 -3.85 -12.01
CA GLU A 30 -8.69 -5.17 -12.51
C GLU A 30 -9.58 -5.86 -11.47
N PRO A 31 -10.64 -6.57 -11.88
CA PRO A 31 -11.54 -7.25 -10.94
C PRO A 31 -10.92 -8.52 -10.35
N THR A 32 -9.78 -8.98 -10.88
CA THR A 32 -9.13 -10.24 -10.49
C THR A 32 -7.64 -10.03 -10.26
N LEU A 33 -7.05 -10.92 -9.46
CA LEU A 33 -5.61 -10.98 -9.21
C LEU A 33 -4.84 -11.27 -10.49
N GLN A 34 -3.74 -10.54 -10.71
CA GLN A 34 -2.92 -10.65 -11.92
C GLN A 34 -1.63 -11.40 -11.65
N ASP A 35 -1.15 -12.17 -12.63
CA ASP A 35 0.15 -12.84 -12.57
C ASP A 35 1.34 -11.92 -12.81
N THR A 36 1.11 -10.68 -13.29
CA THR A 36 2.20 -9.77 -13.66
C THR A 36 1.98 -8.36 -13.12
N PRO A 37 3.07 -7.62 -12.82
CA PRO A 37 3.00 -6.24 -12.31
C PRO A 37 2.80 -5.20 -13.41
N LYS A 38 2.55 -5.60 -14.67
CA LYS A 38 2.54 -4.68 -15.82
C LYS A 38 1.51 -3.57 -15.66
N LEU A 39 0.34 -3.90 -15.12
CA LEU A 39 -0.76 -2.97 -14.90
C LEU A 39 -0.64 -2.16 -13.62
N THR A 40 0.37 -2.40 -12.77
CA THR A 40 0.65 -1.59 -11.57
C THR A 40 1.75 -0.54 -11.81
N LYS A 41 2.01 -0.21 -13.09
CA LYS A 41 3.19 0.57 -13.54
C LYS A 41 4.53 -0.06 -13.10
N ARG A 42 4.56 -1.39 -12.94
CA ARG A 42 5.74 -2.15 -12.49
C ARG A 42 6.30 -1.68 -11.14
N LYS A 43 5.46 -1.22 -10.21
CA LYS A 43 5.90 -0.68 -8.91
C LYS A 43 6.76 -1.63 -8.08
N PHE A 44 6.49 -2.93 -8.18
CA PHE A 44 7.29 -3.96 -7.52
C PHE A 44 8.33 -4.58 -8.44
N GLY A 45 8.30 -4.30 -9.75
CA GLY A 45 8.95 -5.17 -10.74
C GLY A 45 8.36 -6.59 -10.73
N ASP A 46 8.94 -7.47 -11.54
CA ASP A 46 8.60 -8.90 -11.53
C ASP A 46 9.42 -9.59 -10.44
N ILE A 47 8.74 -10.17 -9.46
CA ILE A 47 9.34 -10.77 -8.27
C ILE A 47 9.46 -12.30 -8.41
N HIS A 48 8.94 -12.88 -9.49
CA HIS A 48 9.11 -14.31 -9.76
C HIS A 48 10.59 -14.69 -9.79
N GLY A 49 10.95 -15.76 -9.07
CA GLY A 49 12.34 -16.19 -8.91
C GLY A 49 13.15 -15.42 -7.85
N HIS A 50 12.57 -14.38 -7.24
CA HIS A 50 13.25 -13.53 -6.25
C HIS A 50 12.57 -13.54 -4.86
N ALA A 51 11.48 -14.29 -4.70
CA ALA A 51 10.78 -14.47 -3.42
C ALA A 51 10.60 -15.97 -3.10
N PRO A 52 11.62 -16.64 -2.54
CA PRO A 52 11.61 -18.09 -2.30
C PRO A 52 10.55 -18.54 -1.28
N CYS A 53 10.02 -17.62 -0.47
CA CYS A 53 8.94 -17.87 0.48
C CYS A 53 7.53 -17.79 -0.14
N CYS A 54 7.43 -17.39 -1.41
CA CYS A 54 6.17 -17.34 -2.13
C CYS A 54 5.96 -18.63 -2.92
N SER A 55 4.93 -19.40 -2.59
CA SER A 55 4.51 -20.55 -3.41
C SER A 55 3.78 -20.11 -4.68
N GLU A 56 3.13 -18.96 -4.61
CA GLU A 56 2.41 -18.30 -5.70
C GLU A 56 2.55 -16.78 -5.52
N ILE A 57 2.63 -16.04 -6.61
CA ILE A 57 2.75 -14.58 -6.59
C ILE A 57 1.61 -14.00 -7.40
N LYS A 58 0.83 -13.11 -6.78
CA LYS A 58 -0.20 -12.33 -7.45
C LYS A 58 -0.07 -10.85 -7.15
N TYR A 59 -0.49 -10.04 -8.10
CA TYR A 59 -0.54 -8.59 -7.99
C TYR A 59 -2.00 -8.14 -8.02
N ALA A 60 -2.39 -7.35 -7.03
CA ALA A 60 -3.66 -6.63 -7.11
C ALA A 60 -3.45 -5.35 -7.92
N VAL A 61 -4.32 -5.10 -8.90
CA VAL A 61 -4.31 -3.88 -9.71
C VAL A 61 -5.49 -3.03 -9.28
N ILE A 62 -5.20 -1.98 -8.51
CA ILE A 62 -6.23 -1.15 -7.85
C ILE A 62 -6.04 0.30 -8.27
N ASN A 63 -7.12 1.06 -8.45
CA ASN A 63 -6.99 2.49 -8.65
C ASN A 63 -6.56 3.16 -7.32
N THR A 64 -5.32 3.66 -7.31
CA THR A 64 -4.69 4.39 -6.21
C THR A 64 -4.25 5.79 -6.64
N ASN A 65 -4.96 6.36 -7.62
CA ASN A 65 -4.88 7.77 -8.00
C ASN A 65 -6.05 8.54 -7.37
N ASP A 66 -7.25 7.98 -7.49
CA ASP A 66 -8.50 8.68 -7.21
C ASP A 66 -9.03 8.41 -5.79
N ALA A 67 -8.43 7.45 -5.08
CA ALA A 67 -8.78 7.08 -3.71
C ALA A 67 -7.55 7.12 -2.79
N GLY A 68 -7.69 7.82 -1.65
CA GLY A 68 -6.69 7.84 -0.59
C GLY A 68 -6.78 6.65 0.36
N TRP A 69 -5.76 6.46 1.19
CA TRP A 69 -5.63 5.28 2.06
C TRP A 69 -6.74 5.12 3.12
N ARG A 70 -7.42 6.22 3.49
CA ARG A 70 -8.61 6.23 4.38
C ARG A 70 -9.93 5.96 3.65
N ASN A 71 -9.90 5.72 2.33
CA ASN A 71 -11.11 5.44 1.57
C ASN A 71 -11.63 4.03 1.89
N ASP A 72 -12.87 3.97 2.36
CA ASP A 72 -13.54 2.74 2.80
C ASP A 72 -13.54 1.62 1.73
N THR A 73 -13.85 1.98 0.48
CA THR A 73 -13.90 1.05 -0.64
C THR A 73 -12.49 0.56 -1.03
N LEU A 74 -11.50 1.44 -1.00
CA LEU A 74 -10.10 1.06 -1.26
C LEU A 74 -9.62 0.03 -0.23
N GLN A 75 -9.85 0.30 1.05
CA GLN A 75 -9.49 -0.61 2.14
C GLN A 75 -10.20 -1.96 2.00
N GLN A 76 -11.49 -1.96 1.63
CA GLN A 76 -12.23 -3.20 1.40
C GLN A 76 -11.60 -4.03 0.28
N LYS A 77 -11.23 -3.40 -0.85
CA LYS A 77 -10.55 -4.09 -1.96
C LYS A 77 -9.22 -4.73 -1.52
N PHE A 78 -8.45 -4.05 -0.68
CA PHE A 78 -7.20 -4.62 -0.14
C PHE A 78 -7.47 -5.90 0.65
N CYS A 79 -8.50 -5.91 1.49
CA CYS A 79 -8.95 -7.10 2.20
C CYS A 79 -9.46 -8.19 1.24
N ASP A 80 -10.38 -7.85 0.33
CA ASP A 80 -11.03 -8.80 -0.57
C ASP A 80 -10.02 -9.53 -1.45
N PHE A 81 -9.03 -8.82 -2.00
CA PHE A 81 -7.97 -9.46 -2.78
C PHE A 81 -7.05 -10.33 -1.91
N SER A 82 -6.75 -9.90 -0.68
CA SER A 82 -5.91 -10.70 0.22
C SER A 82 -6.61 -11.99 0.65
N LEU A 83 -7.94 -11.94 0.86
CA LEU A 83 -8.76 -13.11 1.20
C LEU A 83 -8.77 -14.16 0.06
N GLN A 84 -8.69 -13.73 -1.20
CA GLN A 84 -8.69 -14.62 -2.37
C GLN A 84 -7.40 -15.44 -2.53
N MET A 85 -6.30 -15.07 -1.85
CA MET A 85 -5.01 -15.71 -2.05
C MET A 85 -4.91 -17.14 -1.54
N SER A 86 -5.65 -17.47 -0.49
CA SER A 86 -5.60 -18.78 0.12
C SER A 86 -7.00 -19.38 0.22
N PRO A 87 -7.19 -20.65 -0.19
CA PRO A 87 -8.46 -21.34 0.02
C PRO A 87 -8.76 -21.60 1.51
N THR A 88 -7.78 -21.40 2.40
CA THR A 88 -7.97 -21.52 3.86
C THR A 88 -8.43 -20.23 4.53
N SER A 89 -8.47 -19.11 3.80
CA SER A 89 -9.05 -17.86 4.28
C SER A 89 -10.54 -18.03 4.59
N ASP A 90 -11.00 -17.41 5.68
CA ASP A 90 -12.43 -17.35 6.01
C ASP A 90 -13.00 -16.04 5.47
N VAL A 91 -13.59 -16.11 4.28
CA VAL A 91 -14.18 -14.94 3.60
C VAL A 91 -15.34 -14.36 4.40
N ALA A 92 -16.15 -15.21 5.05
CA ALA A 92 -17.32 -14.75 5.79
C ALA A 92 -16.92 -14.03 7.09
N ALA A 93 -15.85 -14.48 7.74
CA ALA A 93 -15.31 -13.86 8.95
C ALA A 93 -14.22 -12.79 8.69
N GLY A 94 -13.86 -12.54 7.42
CA GLY A 94 -12.81 -11.58 7.04
C GLY A 94 -11.42 -11.97 7.52
N ILE A 95 -11.10 -13.26 7.60
CA ILE A 95 -9.82 -13.76 8.10
C ILE A 95 -8.92 -14.17 6.94
N ILE A 96 -7.84 -13.42 6.73
CA ILE A 96 -6.81 -13.76 5.76
C ILE A 96 -5.90 -14.80 6.41
N ASP A 97 -5.87 -16.00 5.84
CA ASP A 97 -5.12 -17.14 6.35
C ASP A 97 -4.04 -17.58 5.36
N ASN A 98 -2.95 -18.14 5.87
CA ASN A 98 -1.88 -18.78 5.11
C ASN A 98 -1.34 -17.93 3.95
N THR A 99 -1.23 -16.61 4.14
CA THR A 99 -0.87 -15.66 3.09
C THR A 99 0.30 -14.77 3.53
N ILE A 100 1.19 -14.41 2.60
CA ILE A 100 2.15 -13.32 2.81
C ILE A 100 1.61 -12.08 2.09
N VAL A 101 1.20 -11.10 2.87
CA VAL A 101 0.74 -9.81 2.35
C VAL A 101 1.96 -8.91 2.18
N VAL A 102 2.21 -8.43 0.97
CA VAL A 102 3.31 -7.51 0.67
C VAL A 102 2.73 -6.18 0.22
N THR A 103 3.03 -5.12 0.95
CA THR A 103 2.54 -3.77 0.66
C THR A 103 3.68 -2.82 0.36
N HIS A 104 3.45 -1.79 -0.46
CA HIS A 104 4.44 -0.74 -0.71
C HIS A 104 3.83 0.66 -0.57
N SER A 105 4.57 1.57 0.06
CA SER A 105 4.21 3.00 0.16
C SER A 105 2.79 3.16 0.74
N MET A 106 1.92 3.97 0.13
CA MET A 106 0.52 4.15 0.57
C MET A 106 -0.25 2.82 0.69
N GLY A 107 0.13 1.76 -0.04
CA GLY A 107 -0.51 0.45 0.09
C GLY A 107 -0.40 -0.10 1.52
N GLY A 108 0.70 0.20 2.22
CA GLY A 108 0.84 -0.19 3.63
C GLY A 108 -0.12 0.56 4.55
N LEU A 109 -0.33 1.87 4.30
CA LEU A 109 -1.35 2.65 5.03
C LEU A 109 -2.76 2.13 4.75
N ALA A 110 -3.07 1.78 3.50
CA ALA A 110 -4.38 1.26 3.12
C ALA A 110 -4.66 -0.08 3.82
N MET A 111 -3.67 -0.99 3.88
CA MET A 111 -3.79 -2.24 4.63
C MET A 111 -3.93 -1.98 6.14
N ALA A 112 -3.09 -1.11 6.71
CA ALA A 112 -3.17 -0.75 8.13
C ALA A 112 -4.55 -0.18 8.51
N GLY A 113 -5.08 0.73 7.69
CA GLY A 113 -6.42 1.29 7.87
C GLY A 113 -7.50 0.22 7.75
N ALA A 114 -7.37 -0.71 6.81
CA ALA A 114 -8.32 -1.81 6.66
C ALA A 114 -8.38 -2.74 7.90
N LEU A 115 -7.21 -3.02 8.49
CA LEU A 115 -7.10 -3.79 9.74
C LEU A 115 -7.67 -3.01 10.93
N ALA A 116 -7.34 -1.73 11.04
CA ALA A 116 -7.81 -0.86 12.13
C ALA A 116 -9.34 -0.69 12.13
N GLU A 117 -9.95 -0.58 10.95
CA GLU A 117 -11.41 -0.48 10.77
C GLU A 117 -12.10 -1.87 10.82
N GLY A 118 -11.34 -2.95 11.03
CA GLY A 118 -11.88 -4.30 11.16
C GLY A 118 -12.47 -4.89 9.87
N LYS A 119 -12.09 -4.37 8.69
CA LYS A 119 -12.56 -4.87 7.39
C LYS A 119 -12.05 -6.30 7.11
N CYS A 120 -10.87 -6.60 7.62
CA CYS A 120 -10.33 -7.94 7.69
C CYS A 120 -9.33 -8.02 8.86
N LYS A 121 -8.86 -9.23 9.15
CA LYS A 121 -7.78 -9.49 10.10
C LYS A 121 -6.87 -10.59 9.61
N PHE A 122 -5.65 -10.60 10.11
CA PHE A 122 -4.70 -11.67 9.83
C PHE A 122 -4.88 -12.84 10.79
N SER A 123 -4.78 -14.05 10.27
CA SER A 123 -4.61 -15.25 11.09
C SER A 123 -3.17 -15.35 11.59
N LYS A 124 -2.91 -16.33 12.48
CA LYS A 124 -1.56 -16.65 12.95
C LYS A 124 -0.61 -17.16 11.86
N THR A 125 -1.14 -17.59 10.72
CA THR A 125 -0.36 -18.12 9.59
C THR A 125 -0.20 -17.10 8.48
N THR A 126 -0.68 -15.87 8.68
CA THR A 126 -0.48 -14.74 7.79
C THR A 126 0.70 -13.89 8.28
N SER A 127 1.49 -13.41 7.33
CA SER A 127 2.61 -12.49 7.58
C SER A 127 2.44 -11.26 6.73
N TRP A 128 2.86 -10.10 7.23
CA TRP A 128 2.81 -8.84 6.49
C TRP A 128 4.20 -8.22 6.35
N VAL A 129 4.62 -8.05 5.10
CA VAL A 129 5.84 -7.34 4.72
C VAL A 129 5.45 -5.96 4.21
N ALA A 130 5.89 -4.91 4.92
CA ALA A 130 5.63 -3.53 4.53
C ALA A 130 6.89 -2.85 4.00
N LEU A 131 6.83 -2.42 2.73
CA LEU A 131 7.93 -1.75 2.05
C LEU A 131 7.69 -0.23 2.08
N SER A 132 8.40 0.47 2.96
CA SER A 132 8.39 1.94 3.05
C SER A 132 6.98 2.55 3.20
N ALA A 133 6.15 1.96 4.06
CA ALA A 133 4.83 2.49 4.35
C ALA A 133 4.95 3.78 5.20
N PRO A 134 4.40 4.93 4.75
CA PRO A 134 4.56 6.20 5.46
C PRO A 134 3.58 6.30 6.63
N MET A 135 3.83 5.56 7.71
CA MET A 135 2.93 5.43 8.87
C MET A 135 2.70 6.73 9.66
N THR A 136 3.45 7.80 9.36
CA THR A 136 3.30 9.16 9.90
C THR A 136 3.05 10.17 8.77
N GLY A 137 2.63 9.70 7.59
CA GLY A 137 2.51 10.52 6.39
C GLY A 137 3.85 10.91 5.77
N SER A 138 3.81 11.86 4.84
CA SER A 138 4.98 12.33 4.09
C SER A 138 5.02 13.85 4.03
N MET A 139 6.10 14.44 4.56
CA MET A 139 6.36 15.89 4.42
C MET A 139 6.49 16.33 2.96
N ALA A 140 6.82 15.42 2.04
CA ALA A 140 6.84 15.72 0.61
C ALA A 140 5.43 15.96 0.05
N SER A 141 4.40 15.32 0.61
CA SER A 141 3.01 15.61 0.25
C SER A 141 2.64 17.03 0.66
N ASP A 142 2.96 17.44 1.89
CA ASP A 142 2.71 18.79 2.40
C ASP A 142 3.41 19.84 1.53
N TYR A 143 4.70 19.66 1.25
CA TYR A 143 5.47 20.56 0.39
C TYR A 143 4.88 20.70 -1.02
N LEU A 144 4.39 19.62 -1.60
CA LEU A 144 3.76 19.68 -2.92
C LEU A 144 2.36 20.30 -2.87
N MET A 145 1.63 20.18 -1.75
CA MET A 145 0.35 20.89 -1.60
C MET A 145 0.59 22.39 -1.50
N ASP A 146 1.61 22.82 -0.75
CA ASP A 146 2.01 24.24 -0.70
C ASP A 146 2.23 24.81 -2.11
N ILE A 147 3.00 24.12 -2.95
CA ILE A 147 3.28 24.61 -4.31
C ILE A 147 2.05 24.57 -5.22
N CYS A 148 1.22 23.53 -5.13
CA CYS A 148 0.04 23.43 -5.99
C CYS A 148 -1.05 24.44 -5.61
N ASP A 149 -1.13 24.84 -4.34
CA ASP A 149 -2.15 25.77 -3.81
C ASP A 149 -1.66 27.23 -3.76
N ASP A 150 -0.35 27.48 -3.92
CA ASP A 150 0.24 28.83 -3.98
C ASP A 150 0.00 29.50 -5.35
N GLU A 151 -0.85 30.52 -5.37
CA GLU A 151 -1.16 31.32 -6.56
C GLU A 151 0.00 32.22 -7.02
N ASP A 152 0.95 32.53 -6.13
CA ASP A 152 2.13 33.36 -6.42
C ASP A 152 3.31 32.51 -6.97
N ALA A 153 3.33 31.20 -6.71
CA ALA A 153 4.33 30.24 -7.21
C ALA A 153 4.12 29.81 -8.68
N THR A 154 3.62 30.71 -9.53
CA THR A 154 3.17 30.45 -10.91
C THR A 154 4.15 29.61 -11.74
N LEU A 155 5.45 29.94 -11.79
CA LEU A 155 6.42 29.19 -12.60
C LEU A 155 6.62 27.75 -12.11
N ALA A 156 6.66 27.53 -10.79
CA ALA A 156 6.84 26.21 -10.22
C ALA A 156 5.56 25.37 -10.36
N ARG A 157 4.41 25.99 -10.12
CA ARG A 157 3.09 25.37 -10.32
C ARG A 157 2.88 24.97 -11.78
N ASP A 158 3.12 25.88 -12.73
CA ASP A 158 2.98 25.62 -14.17
C ASP A 158 3.88 24.46 -14.64
N LEU A 159 5.12 24.40 -14.12
CA LEU A 159 6.02 23.27 -14.41
C LEU A 159 5.46 21.95 -13.86
N LEU A 160 4.95 21.96 -12.63
CA LEU A 160 4.36 20.78 -11.99
C LEU A 160 3.03 20.37 -12.62
N GLU A 161 2.25 21.31 -13.14
CA GLU A 161 1.07 21.04 -13.97
C GLU A 161 1.48 20.35 -15.27
N LEU A 162 2.52 20.85 -15.95
CA LEU A 162 3.03 20.25 -17.19
C LEU A 162 3.48 18.79 -17.01
N VAL A 163 4.08 18.45 -15.87
CA VAL A 163 4.49 17.08 -15.55
C VAL A 163 3.43 16.27 -14.79
N GLY A 164 2.20 16.78 -14.66
CA GLY A 164 1.06 16.09 -14.07
C GLY A 164 1.16 15.83 -12.56
N GLN A 165 1.92 16.66 -11.85
CA GLN A 165 2.02 16.64 -10.38
C GLN A 165 1.00 17.58 -9.72
N CYS A 166 0.57 18.63 -10.42
CA CYS A 166 -0.54 19.51 -10.05
C CYS A 166 -1.68 19.43 -11.10
N PRO A 167 -2.97 19.52 -10.69
CA PRO A 167 -3.43 19.43 -9.31
C PRO A 167 -3.11 18.03 -8.76
N MET A 168 -2.77 17.98 -7.47
CA MET A 168 -2.30 16.75 -6.86
C MET A 168 -3.39 15.67 -6.85
N PRO A 169 -3.10 14.40 -7.21
CA PRO A 169 -4.07 13.32 -7.11
C PRO A 169 -4.55 13.12 -5.66
N LYS A 170 -5.84 12.82 -5.48
CA LYS A 170 -6.47 12.58 -4.16
C LYS A 170 -5.68 11.60 -3.30
N ALA A 171 -5.15 10.56 -3.91
CA ALA A 171 -4.36 9.57 -3.20
C ALA A 171 -3.11 10.18 -2.56
N ARG A 172 -2.39 11.07 -3.26
CA ARG A 172 -1.19 11.71 -2.72
C ARG A 172 -1.53 12.78 -1.68
N GLN A 173 -2.60 13.54 -1.88
CA GLN A 173 -3.12 14.46 -0.86
C GLN A 173 -3.49 13.71 0.43
N SER A 174 -3.87 12.44 0.34
CA SER A 174 -4.20 11.64 1.53
C SER A 174 -3.01 11.24 2.39
N THR A 175 -1.78 11.38 1.87
CA THR A 175 -0.53 11.00 2.56
C THR A 175 0.22 12.19 3.16
N ILE A 176 -0.51 13.25 3.52
CA ILE A 176 0.01 14.39 4.28
C ILE A 176 0.58 13.97 5.62
N TYR A 177 1.52 14.76 6.15
CA TYR A 177 2.25 14.46 7.37
C TYR A 177 1.35 14.53 8.61
N GLU A 178 1.49 13.54 9.50
CA GLU A 178 0.77 13.50 10.78
C GLU A 178 1.19 14.69 11.66
N ASN A 179 0.21 15.38 12.25
CA ASN A 179 0.40 16.67 12.94
C ASN A 179 1.03 17.77 12.06
N GLY A 180 1.04 17.59 10.73
CA GLY A 180 1.48 18.58 9.76
C GLY A 180 0.43 19.66 9.51
N GLN A 181 0.81 20.69 8.74
CA GLN A 181 -0.03 21.88 8.51
C GLN A 181 -1.38 21.57 7.85
N TYR A 182 -1.43 20.51 7.04
CA TYR A 182 -2.62 20.08 6.31
C TYR A 182 -3.43 19.01 7.06
N SER A 183 -2.92 18.52 8.19
CA SER A 183 -3.60 17.47 8.94
C SER A 183 -4.76 18.02 9.75
N THR A 184 -5.64 17.13 10.16
CA THR A 184 -6.75 17.42 11.07
C THR A 184 -6.76 16.37 12.18
N PRO A 185 -7.43 16.63 13.32
CA PRO A 185 -7.51 15.65 14.40
C PRO A 185 -8.06 14.28 13.96
N SER A 186 -8.94 14.23 12.95
CA SER A 186 -9.44 12.95 12.43
C SER A 186 -8.42 12.22 11.55
N ILE A 187 -7.55 12.94 10.86
CA ILE A 187 -6.45 12.36 10.08
C ILE A 187 -5.37 11.82 11.02
N ASP A 188 -5.01 12.58 12.05
CA ASP A 188 -4.05 12.16 13.07
C ASP A 188 -4.57 10.93 13.82
N ALA A 189 -5.85 10.91 14.23
CA ALA A 189 -6.46 9.74 14.85
C ALA A 189 -6.41 8.50 13.93
N ALA A 190 -6.62 8.68 12.62
CA ALA A 190 -6.51 7.58 11.66
C ALA A 190 -5.07 7.07 11.54
N TYR A 191 -4.07 7.95 11.57
CA TYR A 191 -2.66 7.52 11.59
C TYR A 191 -2.33 6.74 12.85
N VAL A 192 -2.78 7.21 14.03
CA VAL A 192 -2.60 6.48 15.29
C VAL A 192 -3.20 5.07 15.21
N ALA A 193 -4.45 4.95 14.73
CA ALA A 193 -5.10 3.65 14.58
C ALA A 193 -4.37 2.74 13.58
N ALA A 194 -3.93 3.28 12.44
CA ALA A 194 -3.13 2.56 11.46
C ALA A 194 -1.78 2.11 12.04
N GLN A 195 -1.11 2.95 12.84
CA GLN A 195 0.14 2.61 13.50
C GLN A 195 -0.04 1.50 14.54
N GLU A 196 -1.15 1.50 15.28
CA GLU A 196 -1.48 0.44 16.24
C GLU A 196 -1.67 -0.91 15.53
N ALA A 197 -2.48 -0.94 14.47
CA ALA A 197 -2.64 -2.13 13.63
C ALA A 197 -1.30 -2.57 13.01
N TYR A 198 -0.53 -1.62 12.45
CA TYR A 198 0.78 -1.89 11.89
C TYR A 198 1.72 -2.57 12.90
N ARG A 199 1.85 -2.02 14.11
CA ARG A 199 2.73 -2.58 15.16
C ARG A 199 2.24 -3.93 15.67
N GLY A 200 0.93 -4.19 15.64
CA GLY A 200 0.33 -5.44 16.09
C GLY A 200 0.49 -6.59 15.09
N ASP A 201 0.53 -6.28 13.79
CA ASP A 201 0.38 -7.28 12.73
C ASP A 201 1.59 -7.41 11.77
N VAL A 202 2.45 -6.39 11.68
CA VAL A 202 3.64 -6.45 10.82
C VAL A 202 4.70 -7.38 11.44
N GLN A 203 5.38 -8.16 10.59
CA GLN A 203 6.42 -9.12 10.99
C GLN A 203 7.77 -8.76 10.39
#